data_AF-A0A336MRJ4-F1
#
_entry.id   AF-A0A336MRJ4-F1
#
_cell.length_a   1.000
_cell.length_b   1.000
_cell.length_c   1.000
_cell.angle_alpha   90.00
_cell.angle_beta   90.00
_cell.angle_gamma   90.00
#
_symmetry.space_group_name_H-M   'P 1'
#
loop_
_entity.id
_entity.type
_entity.pdbx_description
1 polymer ?
#
loop_
_entity_poly.entity_id
_entity_poly.type
_entity_poly.pdbx_seq_one_letter_code
_entity_poly.pdbx_strand_id
1 'polypeptide(L)'
;MYILGCFGILIATIILIFMQKKVPKIFGHYSNPEWNFFLKRWYAERIVRKIKKDQDVLLKYEKNYDNEYPKLLPSSKSSESQFIYGCDMNGNYLLLKFTRFQHRIAELWLVLRLEDGTTFTLPEHPDTRVCNATPNKFEAHGLTLENLVPYSKWRIRFSGLLRRGVRREFSELINENELEFVRFNFFWNACSVPQHWPFDWSPKLMATALALEPWRDGNWKFMLNKADSGGYDQFGALKGRIFIQKNKIDFSSNQNPDENFTVLELNLPGIRQRRWGPSKTSHLHRTASFVGVLQDGTVFELGAFSSKTGLTHCQFGNFRTPYGKVFSLT
;
A
#
# COMPACT_ATOMS: atom_id res chain seq x y z
N MET A 1 -44.71 15.83 -41.88
CA MET A 1 -43.47 16.55 -42.23
C MET A 1 -42.74 17.11 -40.99
N TYR A 2 -43.44 17.61 -39.96
CA TYR A 2 -42.81 18.17 -38.74
C TYR A 2 -42.03 17.17 -37.86
N ILE A 3 -42.46 15.90 -37.78
CA ILE A 3 -41.81 14.88 -36.92
C ILE A 3 -40.39 14.52 -37.41
N LEU A 4 -40.17 14.49 -38.73
CA LEU A 4 -38.84 14.25 -39.32
C LEU A 4 -37.87 15.43 -39.09
N GLY A 5 -38.38 16.67 -39.09
CA GLY A 5 -37.59 17.86 -38.78
C GLY A 5 -37.11 17.88 -37.33
N CYS A 6 -37.97 17.53 -36.38
CA CYS A 6 -37.60 17.42 -34.97
C CYS A 6 -36.55 16.33 -34.72
N PHE A 7 -36.64 15.19 -35.42
CA PHE A 7 -35.64 14.13 -35.34
C PHE A 7 -34.29 14.56 -35.93
N GLY A 8 -34.29 15.28 -37.05
CA GLY A 8 -33.08 15.84 -37.64
C GLY A 8 -32.37 16.85 -36.73
N ILE A 9 -33.13 17.71 -36.06
CA ILE A 9 -32.59 18.69 -35.10
C ILE A 9 -32.06 17.99 -33.84
N LEU A 10 -32.73 16.96 -33.33
CA LEU A 10 -32.25 16.16 -32.21
C LEU A 10 -30.94 15.44 -32.56
N ILE A 11 -30.86 14.83 -33.74
CA ILE A 11 -29.65 14.16 -34.22
C ILE A 11 -28.53 15.18 -34.43
N ALA A 12 -28.81 16.34 -35.04
CA ALA A 12 -27.83 17.39 -35.26
C ALA A 12 -27.33 18.01 -33.95
N THR A 13 -28.20 18.20 -32.96
CA THR A 13 -27.81 18.70 -31.62
C THR A 13 -27.01 17.65 -30.85
N ILE A 14 -27.38 16.37 -30.92
CA ILE A 14 -26.56 15.27 -30.39
C ILE A 14 -25.19 15.28 -31.06
N ILE A 15 -25.12 15.33 -32.39
CA ILE A 15 -23.86 15.39 -33.15
C ILE A 15 -23.06 16.62 -32.74
N LEU A 16 -23.65 17.81 -32.61
CA LEU A 16 -22.96 19.04 -32.20
C LEU A 16 -22.47 18.97 -30.74
N ILE A 17 -23.21 18.35 -29.83
CA ILE A 17 -22.78 18.10 -28.45
C ILE A 17 -21.60 17.11 -28.41
N PHE A 18 -21.61 16.08 -29.26
CA PHE A 18 -20.50 15.13 -29.40
C PHE A 18 -19.30 15.70 -30.19
N MET A 19 -19.54 16.62 -31.13
CA MET A 19 -18.51 17.29 -31.95
C MET A 19 -17.87 18.49 -31.25
N GLN A 20 -18.55 19.10 -30.26
CA GLN A 20 -17.89 19.96 -29.29
C GLN A 20 -16.96 19.09 -28.44
N LYS A 21 -15.78 18.77 -29.00
CA LYS A 21 -14.59 18.34 -28.28
C LYS A 21 -14.20 19.48 -27.34
N LYS A 22 -14.95 19.65 -26.25
CA LYS A 22 -14.51 20.48 -25.14
C LYS A 22 -13.23 19.81 -24.66
N VAL A 23 -12.11 20.50 -24.83
CA VAL A 23 -10.85 20.11 -24.21
C VAL A 23 -11.20 19.85 -22.74
N PRO A 24 -10.99 18.63 -22.22
CA PRO A 24 -11.32 18.34 -20.84
C PRO A 24 -10.59 19.39 -20.01
N LYS A 25 -11.34 20.08 -19.15
CA LYS A 25 -10.77 21.08 -18.26
C LYS A 25 -9.91 20.32 -17.27
N ILE A 26 -8.66 20.06 -17.61
CA ILE A 26 -7.69 19.46 -16.69
C ILE A 26 -7.24 20.58 -15.76
N PHE A 27 -7.46 20.43 -14.46
CA PHE A 27 -6.91 21.34 -13.46
C PHE A 27 -5.66 20.71 -12.85
N GLY A 28 -4.48 21.14 -13.32
CA GLY A 28 -3.21 20.53 -12.94
C GLY A 28 -3.09 19.08 -13.43
N HIS A 29 -3.11 18.12 -12.51
CA HIS A 29 -3.04 16.67 -12.80
C HIS A 29 -4.40 15.97 -12.72
N TYR A 30 -5.50 16.70 -12.56
CA TYR A 30 -6.81 16.15 -12.23
C TYR A 30 -7.84 16.41 -13.34
N SER A 31 -8.50 15.33 -13.78
CA SER A 31 -9.60 15.39 -14.75
C SER A 31 -10.89 15.87 -14.08
N ASN A 32 -11.59 16.83 -14.70
CA ASN A 32 -12.89 17.29 -14.21
C ASN A 32 -14.05 16.47 -14.80
N PRO A 33 -15.17 16.32 -14.07
CA PRO A 33 -16.37 15.69 -14.59
C PRO A 33 -16.85 16.33 -15.90
N GLU A 34 -17.11 15.50 -16.91
CA GLU A 34 -17.76 15.92 -18.15
C GLU A 34 -19.29 15.91 -18.01
N TRP A 35 -20.02 16.52 -18.96
CA TRP A 35 -21.49 16.59 -18.93
C TRP A 35 -22.16 15.22 -18.89
N ASN A 36 -21.51 14.19 -19.45
CA ASN A 36 -21.98 12.81 -19.50
C ASN A 36 -21.45 11.94 -18.34
N PHE A 37 -20.90 12.55 -17.29
CA PHE A 37 -20.30 11.84 -16.15
C PHE A 37 -21.23 10.76 -15.56
N PHE A 38 -22.50 11.07 -15.32
CA PHE A 38 -23.44 10.11 -14.73
C PHE A 38 -23.70 8.91 -15.67
N LEU A 39 -23.79 9.15 -16.97
CA LEU A 39 -23.95 8.09 -17.97
C LEU A 39 -22.69 7.22 -18.05
N LYS A 40 -21.50 7.85 -18.08
CA LYS A 40 -20.20 7.16 -18.02
C LYS A 40 -20.10 6.30 -16.77
N ARG A 41 -20.42 6.85 -15.60
CA ARG A 41 -20.35 6.15 -14.31
C ARG A 41 -21.25 4.93 -14.29
N TRP A 42 -22.51 5.07 -14.73
CA TRP A 42 -23.45 3.95 -14.80
C TRP A 42 -22.92 2.84 -15.73
N TYR A 43 -22.44 3.21 -16.92
CA TYR A 43 -21.91 2.23 -17.87
C TYR A 43 -20.61 1.58 -17.36
N ALA A 44 -19.69 2.37 -16.81
CA ALA A 44 -18.46 1.90 -16.21
C ALA A 44 -18.75 0.90 -15.09
N GLU A 45 -19.71 1.19 -14.21
CA GLU A 45 -20.06 0.28 -13.10
C GLU A 45 -20.49 -1.10 -13.61
N ARG A 46 -21.30 -1.18 -14.68
CA ARG A 46 -21.67 -2.47 -15.28
C ARG A 46 -20.45 -3.22 -15.81
N ILE A 47 -19.54 -2.51 -16.47
CA ILE A 47 -18.31 -3.10 -17.01
C ILE A 47 -17.37 -3.55 -15.89
N VAL A 48 -17.16 -2.74 -14.85
CA VAL A 48 -16.33 -3.10 -13.68
C VAL A 48 -16.89 -4.34 -12.97
N ARG A 49 -18.20 -4.42 -12.76
CA ARG A 49 -18.85 -5.60 -12.16
C ARG A 49 -18.63 -6.85 -13.00
N LYS A 50 -18.66 -6.74 -14.33
CA LYS A 50 -18.35 -7.85 -15.23
C LYS A 50 -16.88 -8.27 -15.12
N ILE A 51 -15.94 -7.32 -15.23
CA ILE A 51 -14.50 -7.59 -15.11
C ILE A 51 -14.18 -8.25 -13.76
N LYS A 52 -14.76 -7.75 -12.67
CA LYS A 52 -14.58 -8.32 -11.33
C LYS A 52 -15.07 -9.76 -11.27
N LYS A 53 -16.27 -10.04 -11.79
CA LYS A 53 -16.80 -11.41 -11.84
C LYS A 53 -15.88 -12.36 -12.63
N ASP A 54 -15.34 -11.90 -13.76
CA ASP A 54 -14.43 -12.69 -14.58
C ASP A 54 -13.10 -12.95 -13.84
N GLN A 55 -12.58 -11.95 -13.11
CA GLN A 55 -11.38 -12.09 -12.27
C GLN A 55 -11.61 -13.01 -11.06
N ASP A 56 -12.74 -12.91 -10.37
CA ASP A 56 -13.09 -13.77 -9.24
C ASP A 56 -13.11 -15.25 -9.66
N VAL A 57 -13.58 -15.53 -10.87
CA VAL A 57 -13.55 -16.88 -11.45
C VAL A 57 -12.11 -17.33 -11.63
N LEU A 58 -11.24 -16.51 -12.25
CA LEU A 58 -9.83 -16.85 -12.46
C LEU A 58 -9.10 -17.12 -11.13
N LEU A 59 -9.25 -16.22 -10.15
CA LEU A 59 -8.60 -16.32 -8.84
C LEU A 59 -9.05 -17.55 -8.05
N LYS A 60 -10.31 -17.99 -8.22
CA LYS A 60 -10.81 -19.21 -7.56
C LYS A 60 -10.10 -20.48 -8.05
N TYR A 61 -9.65 -20.50 -9.30
CA TYR A 61 -8.90 -21.62 -9.87
C TYR A 61 -7.39 -21.50 -9.63
N GLU A 62 -6.90 -20.29 -9.37
CA GLU A 62 -5.48 -20.01 -9.23
C GLU A 62 -5.04 -20.09 -7.76
N LYS A 63 -4.61 -21.28 -7.30
CA LYS A 63 -3.89 -21.42 -6.02
C LYS A 63 -2.43 -20.95 -6.16
N ASN A 64 -2.23 -19.69 -6.54
CA ASN A 64 -0.90 -19.11 -6.75
C ASN A 64 -0.28 -18.68 -5.42
N TYR A 65 0.12 -19.67 -4.60
CA TYR A 65 1.03 -19.44 -3.47
C TYR A 65 2.33 -18.76 -3.92
N ASP A 66 2.68 -18.88 -5.21
CA ASP A 66 3.81 -18.23 -5.85
C ASP A 66 3.78 -16.70 -5.80
N ASN A 67 2.61 -16.11 -5.57
CA ASN A 67 2.48 -14.68 -5.32
C ASN A 67 3.11 -14.24 -3.99
N GLU A 68 3.42 -15.18 -3.11
CA GLU A 68 4.10 -14.92 -1.85
C GLU A 68 5.63 -14.94 -1.97
N TYR A 69 6.18 -15.48 -3.05
CA TYR A 69 7.62 -15.43 -3.30
C TYR A 69 8.02 -14.15 -4.04
N PRO A 70 9.22 -13.63 -3.75
CA PRO A 70 9.89 -12.58 -4.51
C PRO A 70 9.68 -12.66 -6.02
N LYS A 71 9.11 -11.60 -6.62
CA LYS A 71 8.87 -11.53 -8.07
C LYS A 71 10.15 -11.13 -8.80
N LEU A 72 10.29 -11.62 -10.03
CA LEU A 72 11.26 -11.10 -10.99
C LEU A 72 10.79 -9.72 -11.46
N LEU A 73 11.68 -8.73 -11.38
CA LEU A 73 11.36 -7.36 -11.78
C LEU A 73 11.73 -7.16 -13.26
N PRO A 74 10.77 -6.82 -14.15
CA PRO A 74 11.03 -6.78 -15.59
C PRO A 74 11.88 -5.59 -16.03
N SER A 75 11.86 -4.48 -15.28
CA SER A 75 12.62 -3.27 -15.61
C SER A 75 13.12 -2.52 -14.39
N SER A 76 14.05 -1.59 -14.59
CA SER A 76 14.57 -0.70 -13.53
C SER A 76 13.52 0.24 -12.95
N LYS A 77 12.43 0.48 -13.70
CA LYS A 77 11.26 1.23 -13.24
C LYS A 77 10.25 0.38 -12.49
N SER A 78 10.48 -0.93 -12.40
CA SER A 78 9.60 -1.84 -11.66
C SER A 78 10.06 -1.97 -10.22
N SER A 79 9.09 -2.16 -9.33
CA SER A 79 9.35 -2.40 -7.92
C SER A 79 8.38 -3.42 -7.36
N GLU A 80 8.82 -4.10 -6.32
CA GLU A 80 7.98 -4.95 -5.50
C GLU A 80 8.04 -4.47 -4.06
N SER A 81 6.90 -4.28 -3.41
CA SER A 81 6.83 -3.78 -2.04
C SER A 81 6.03 -4.68 -1.12
N GLN A 82 6.53 -4.80 0.11
CA GLN A 82 5.85 -5.36 1.26
C GLN A 82 5.67 -4.24 2.28
N PHE A 83 4.44 -3.95 2.63
CA PHE A 83 4.08 -2.98 3.66
C PHE A 83 3.36 -3.73 4.77
N ILE A 84 3.75 -3.48 6.02
CA ILE A 84 3.08 -4.00 7.19
C ILE A 84 2.92 -2.84 8.16
N TYR A 85 1.70 -2.64 8.63
CA TYR A 85 1.39 -1.68 9.67
C TYR A 85 0.54 -2.37 10.72
N GLY A 86 0.90 -2.16 11.99
CA GLY A 86 0.06 -2.56 13.11
C GLY A 86 0.13 -1.52 14.21
N CYS A 87 -0.99 -1.32 14.90
CA CYS A 87 -1.06 -0.48 16.08
C CYS A 87 -1.98 -1.08 17.15
N ASP A 88 -1.82 -0.65 18.39
CA ASP A 88 -2.73 -0.95 19.49
C ASP A 88 -3.42 0.32 20.02
N MET A 89 -4.28 0.14 21.03
CA MET A 89 -5.01 1.24 21.67
C MET A 89 -4.14 2.07 22.63
N ASN A 90 -2.99 1.55 23.03
CA ASN A 90 -2.06 2.23 23.94
C ASN A 90 -1.14 3.21 23.19
N GLY A 91 -1.22 3.25 21.86
CA GLY A 91 -0.40 4.13 21.02
C GLY A 91 0.89 3.48 20.54
N ASN A 92 1.12 2.19 20.82
CA ASN A 92 2.21 1.46 20.20
C ASN A 92 1.87 1.24 18.71
N TYR A 93 2.86 1.42 17.84
CA TYR A 93 2.71 1.00 16.44
C TYR A 93 4.04 0.59 15.82
N LEU A 94 3.96 -0.28 14.82
CA LEU A 94 5.07 -0.64 13.97
C LEU A 94 4.67 -0.45 12.50
N LEU A 95 5.38 0.44 11.82
CA LEU A 95 5.29 0.63 10.37
C LEU A 95 6.56 0.07 9.74
N LEU A 96 6.37 -0.88 8.82
CA LEU A 96 7.42 -1.46 8.01
C LEU A 96 7.06 -1.35 6.54
N LYS A 97 8.00 -0.87 5.73
CA LYS A 97 7.88 -0.95 4.28
C LYS A 97 9.21 -1.37 3.69
N PHE A 98 9.20 -2.46 2.94
CA PHE A 98 10.34 -2.93 2.17
C PHE A 98 9.97 -2.87 0.69
N THR A 99 10.62 -2.00 -0.08
CA THR A 99 10.45 -1.94 -1.54
C THR A 99 11.73 -2.41 -2.22
N ARG A 100 11.65 -3.40 -3.09
CA ARG A 100 12.75 -3.95 -3.89
C ARG A 100 12.75 -3.36 -5.28
N PHE A 101 13.93 -3.09 -5.78
CA PHE A 101 14.23 -2.69 -7.16
C PHE A 101 15.24 -3.66 -7.77
N GLN A 102 15.55 -3.49 -9.06
CA GLN A 102 16.64 -4.21 -9.70
C GLN A 102 18.02 -3.85 -9.09
N HIS A 103 19.04 -4.65 -9.38
CA HIS A 103 20.44 -4.39 -9.01
C HIS A 103 20.69 -4.28 -7.50
N ARG A 104 20.00 -5.10 -6.68
CA ARG A 104 20.19 -5.16 -5.21
C ARG A 104 19.94 -3.83 -4.49
N ILE A 105 19.02 -3.03 -5.04
CA ILE A 105 18.57 -1.78 -4.43
C ILE A 105 17.25 -2.03 -3.70
N ALA A 106 17.12 -1.49 -2.50
CA ALA A 106 15.87 -1.48 -1.75
C ALA A 106 15.57 -0.09 -1.17
N GLU A 107 14.30 0.18 -0.87
CA GLU A 107 13.87 1.28 0.00
C GLU A 107 13.24 0.69 1.26
N LEU A 108 13.74 1.09 2.43
CA LEU A 108 13.31 0.62 3.74
C LEU A 108 12.68 1.74 4.56
N TRP A 109 11.51 1.47 5.11
CA TRP A 109 10.89 2.29 6.14
C TRP A 109 10.70 1.42 7.36
N LEU A 110 11.18 1.90 8.50
CA LEU A 110 10.96 1.29 9.81
C LEU A 110 10.69 2.41 10.80
N VAL A 111 9.47 2.43 11.32
CA VAL A 111 9.05 3.34 12.39
C VAL A 111 8.38 2.51 13.47
N LEU A 112 9.00 2.48 14.65
CA LEU A 112 8.46 1.85 15.85
C LEU A 112 8.11 2.95 16.84
N ARG A 113 6.86 3.03 17.29
CA ARG A 113 6.46 3.91 18.40
C ARG A 113 6.00 3.07 19.57
N LEU A 114 6.38 3.50 20.76
CA LEU A 114 5.98 2.91 22.02
C LEU A 114 4.92 3.77 22.73
N GLU A 115 4.25 3.18 23.72
CA GLU A 115 3.21 3.78 24.57
C GLU A 115 3.67 5.07 25.27
N ASP A 116 4.95 5.14 25.67
CA ASP A 116 5.55 6.33 26.28
C ASP A 116 5.76 7.50 25.29
N GLY A 117 5.42 7.31 24.00
CA GLY A 117 5.62 8.27 22.94
C GLY A 117 7.01 8.21 22.29
N THR A 118 7.93 7.41 22.82
CA THR A 118 9.24 7.19 22.22
C THR A 118 9.07 6.57 20.83
N THR A 119 9.74 7.15 19.84
CA THR A 119 9.72 6.67 18.46
C THR A 119 11.13 6.27 18.04
N PHE A 120 11.27 5.20 17.27
CA PHE A 120 12.51 4.72 16.71
C PHE A 120 12.42 4.69 15.19
N THR A 121 13.48 5.16 14.53
CA THR A 121 13.62 5.16 13.07
C THR A 121 14.99 4.64 12.65
N LEU A 122 15.16 4.22 11.41
CA LEU A 122 16.49 3.90 10.86
C LEU A 122 17.46 5.09 10.98
N PRO A 123 18.77 4.84 11.19
CA PRO A 123 19.80 5.88 11.33
C PRO A 123 19.92 6.83 10.11
N GLU A 124 19.58 6.35 8.92
CA GLU A 124 19.70 7.11 7.67
C GLU A 124 18.43 7.89 7.31
N HIS A 125 17.29 7.65 7.99
CA HIS A 125 16.05 8.39 7.71
C HIS A 125 16.29 9.92 7.73
N PRO A 126 15.69 10.70 6.81
CA PRO A 126 14.66 10.29 5.86
C PRO A 126 15.16 9.58 4.60
N ASP A 127 16.47 9.40 4.41
CA ASP A 127 16.95 8.53 3.34
C ASP A 127 16.55 7.09 3.66
N THR A 128 15.93 6.44 2.68
CA THR A 128 15.39 5.09 2.81
C THR A 128 16.09 4.13 1.86
N ARG A 129 16.95 4.63 0.96
CA ARG A 129 17.54 3.81 -0.08
C ARG A 129 18.74 3.06 0.47
N VAL A 130 18.71 1.75 0.26
CA VAL A 130 19.74 0.83 0.68
C VAL A 130 20.29 0.11 -0.56
N CYS A 131 21.62 0.09 -0.65
CA CYS A 131 22.35 -0.72 -1.62
C CYS A 131 22.72 -2.07 -0.99
N ASN A 132 23.05 -3.06 -1.83
CA ASN A 132 23.45 -4.41 -1.39
C ASN A 132 22.34 -5.25 -0.74
N ALA A 133 21.06 -4.96 -0.99
CA ALA A 133 19.96 -5.82 -0.57
C ALA A 133 20.13 -7.26 -1.10
N THR A 134 19.65 -8.24 -0.34
CA THR A 134 19.79 -9.65 -0.73
C THR A 134 18.94 -9.92 -1.99
N PRO A 135 19.52 -10.47 -3.07
CA PRO A 135 18.76 -10.84 -4.26
C PRO A 135 17.62 -11.79 -3.91
N ASN A 136 16.45 -11.56 -4.53
CA ASN A 136 15.28 -12.45 -4.38
C ASN A 136 14.87 -12.73 -2.93
N LYS A 137 15.13 -11.80 -2.00
CA LYS A 137 14.64 -11.86 -0.61
C LYS A 137 14.28 -10.45 -0.13
N PHE A 138 13.44 -10.38 0.90
CA PHE A 138 13.14 -9.14 1.61
C PHE A 138 14.09 -9.03 2.81
N GLU A 139 15.37 -8.80 2.54
CA GLU A 139 16.42 -8.75 3.54
C GLU A 139 17.44 -7.65 3.22
N ALA A 140 17.61 -6.70 4.15
CA ALA A 140 18.56 -5.59 4.06
C ALA A 140 18.66 -4.84 5.40
N HIS A 141 19.84 -4.27 5.73
CA HIS A 141 20.08 -3.43 6.92
C HIS A 141 19.50 -4.03 8.23
N GLY A 142 19.73 -5.33 8.45
CA GLY A 142 19.26 -6.04 9.65
C GLY A 142 17.77 -6.38 9.66
N LEU A 143 16.96 -5.86 8.73
CA LEU A 143 15.55 -6.21 8.56
C LEU A 143 15.40 -7.43 7.65
N THR A 144 14.60 -8.41 8.07
CA THR A 144 14.24 -9.60 7.30
C THR A 144 12.74 -9.85 7.36
N LEU A 145 12.10 -9.99 6.20
CA LEU A 145 10.71 -10.45 6.06
C LEU A 145 10.69 -11.82 5.39
N GLU A 146 10.19 -12.82 6.10
CA GLU A 146 10.23 -14.22 5.68
C GLU A 146 8.82 -14.79 5.65
N ASN A 147 8.41 -15.31 4.49
CA ASN A 147 7.17 -16.07 4.39
C ASN A 147 7.35 -17.43 5.06
N LEU A 148 6.50 -17.75 6.04
CA LEU A 148 6.47 -19.09 6.65
C LEU A 148 5.34 -19.94 6.08
N VAL A 149 4.16 -19.33 5.95
CA VAL A 149 2.97 -19.95 5.38
C VAL A 149 2.32 -18.93 4.44
N PRO A 150 2.23 -19.22 3.13
CA PRO A 150 1.60 -18.34 2.16
C PRO A 150 0.22 -17.84 2.62
N TYR A 151 -0.02 -16.54 2.51
CA TYR A 151 -1.26 -15.88 2.91
C TYR A 151 -1.71 -16.08 4.36
N SER A 152 -0.82 -16.56 5.24
CA SER A 152 -1.19 -16.84 6.63
C SER A 152 -0.18 -16.28 7.61
N LYS A 153 1.11 -16.63 7.45
CA LYS A 153 2.12 -16.36 8.47
C LYS A 153 3.42 -15.85 7.89
N TRP A 154 3.88 -14.73 8.42
CA TRP A 154 5.19 -14.16 8.10
C TRP A 154 5.99 -13.96 9.38
N ARG A 155 7.30 -14.15 9.29
CA ARG A 155 8.26 -13.76 10.33
C ARG A 155 8.94 -12.46 9.93
N ILE A 156 8.98 -11.53 10.86
CA ILE A 156 9.56 -10.21 10.70
C ILE A 156 10.64 -10.08 11.77
N ARG A 157 11.89 -9.95 11.34
CA ARG A 157 13.04 -9.82 12.24
C ARG A 157 13.78 -8.52 11.96
N PHE A 158 14.23 -7.87 13.02
CA PHE A 158 15.18 -6.78 12.93
C PHE A 158 16.26 -6.94 14.00
N SER A 159 17.49 -6.61 13.65
CA SER A 159 18.61 -6.53 14.57
C SER A 159 19.58 -5.46 14.06
N GLY A 160 19.68 -4.34 14.76
CA GLY A 160 20.52 -3.23 14.34
C GLY A 160 20.34 -1.99 15.20
N LEU A 161 21.03 -0.92 14.84
CA LEU A 161 20.88 0.38 15.49
C LEU A 161 19.65 1.10 14.94
N LEU A 162 18.84 1.66 15.83
CA LEU A 162 17.78 2.61 15.50
C LEU A 162 18.05 3.92 16.20
N ARG A 163 17.71 5.02 15.53
CA ARG A 163 17.71 6.35 16.13
C ARG A 163 16.44 6.57 16.93
N ARG A 164 16.59 7.11 18.13
CA ARG A 164 15.48 7.64 18.93
C ARG A 164 15.02 8.98 18.37
N GLY A 165 13.74 9.05 18.01
CA GLY A 165 13.07 10.21 17.44
C GLY A 165 13.06 10.23 15.91
N VAL A 166 12.43 11.28 15.37
CA VAL A 166 12.44 11.61 13.95
C VAL A 166 13.48 12.68 13.73
N ARG A 167 14.30 12.49 12.70
CA ARG A 167 15.32 13.46 12.31
C ARG A 167 14.68 14.79 11.88
N ARG A 168 15.01 15.87 12.60
CA ARG A 168 14.49 17.22 12.31
C ARG A 168 15.38 17.99 11.32
N GLU A 169 16.70 17.78 11.40
CA GLU A 169 17.69 18.48 10.59
C GLU A 169 18.58 17.49 9.83
N PHE A 170 18.89 17.81 8.58
CA PHE A 170 19.78 16.99 7.75
C PHE A 170 21.25 17.36 8.01
N SER A 171 22.05 16.39 8.44
CA SER A 171 23.50 16.48 8.64
C SER A 171 24.18 15.25 8.02
N GLU A 172 25.41 15.36 7.55
CA GLU A 172 26.11 14.18 7.03
C GLU A 172 26.53 13.24 8.17
N LEU A 173 26.81 13.80 9.35
CA LEU A 173 27.20 13.05 10.53
C LEU A 173 25.95 12.55 11.29
N ILE A 174 25.92 11.25 11.56
CA ILE A 174 24.91 10.61 12.41
C ILE A 174 25.34 10.80 13.86
N ASN A 175 24.45 11.36 14.69
CA ASN A 175 24.70 11.49 16.12
C ASN A 175 24.60 10.12 16.80
N GLU A 176 25.75 9.52 17.11
CA GLU A 176 25.83 8.19 17.74
C GLU A 176 25.22 8.15 19.15
N ASN A 177 24.98 9.30 19.79
CA ASN A 177 24.34 9.35 21.10
C ASN A 177 22.82 9.11 21.03
N GLU A 178 22.23 9.24 19.83
CA GLU A 178 20.80 8.99 19.61
C GLU A 178 20.52 7.57 19.12
N LEU A 179 21.56 6.76 18.90
CA LEU A 179 21.45 5.40 18.42
C LEU A 179 21.34 4.42 19.57
N GLU A 180 20.29 3.61 19.54
CA GLU A 180 20.06 2.50 20.47
C GLU A 180 20.03 1.19 19.68
N PHE A 181 20.66 0.14 20.22
CA PHE A 181 20.57 -1.17 19.61
C PHE A 181 19.20 -1.78 19.90
N VAL A 182 18.48 -2.11 18.83
CA VAL A 182 17.13 -2.68 18.90
C VAL A 182 17.11 -4.00 18.14
N ARG A 183 16.52 -5.01 18.77
CA ARG A 183 16.21 -6.29 18.15
C ARG A 183 14.73 -6.58 18.32
N PHE A 184 14.06 -7.05 17.28
CA PHE A 184 12.71 -7.56 17.43
C PHE A 184 12.44 -8.78 16.57
N ASN A 185 11.48 -9.58 17.02
CA ASN A 185 10.97 -10.73 16.29
C ASN A 185 9.44 -10.75 16.41
N PHE A 186 8.78 -10.49 15.29
CA PHE A 186 7.34 -10.49 15.15
C PHE A 186 6.89 -11.61 14.22
N PHE A 187 5.73 -12.15 14.52
CA PHE A 187 4.94 -12.93 13.59
C PHE A 187 3.75 -12.10 13.14
N TRP A 188 3.63 -11.92 11.84
CA TRP A 188 2.36 -11.53 11.24
C TRP A 188 1.48 -12.77 11.13
N ASN A 189 0.27 -12.70 11.69
CA ASN A 189 -0.74 -13.73 11.53
C ASN A 189 -1.96 -13.10 10.83
N ALA A 190 -2.33 -13.66 9.68
CA ALA A 190 -3.49 -13.22 8.93
C ALA A 190 -4.78 -13.58 9.66
N CYS A 191 -5.76 -12.69 9.59
CA CYS A 191 -7.10 -12.89 10.11
C CYS A 191 -8.18 -12.63 9.05
N SER A 192 -7.78 -12.38 7.80
CA SER A 192 -8.64 -12.33 6.63
C SER A 192 -8.02 -13.08 5.46
N VAL A 193 -8.86 -13.46 4.51
CA VAL A 193 -8.39 -13.80 3.16
C VAL A 193 -7.73 -12.57 2.51
N PRO A 194 -6.81 -12.77 1.56
CA PRO A 194 -6.24 -11.68 0.78
C PRO A 194 -7.33 -10.98 -0.04
N GLN A 195 -7.30 -9.66 -0.08
CA GLN A 195 -8.12 -8.83 -0.95
C GLN A 195 -7.25 -8.37 -2.12
N HIS A 196 -7.55 -8.83 -3.33
CA HIS A 196 -6.76 -8.58 -4.52
C HIS A 196 -6.87 -7.12 -4.99
N TRP A 197 -5.73 -6.51 -5.18
CA TRP A 197 -5.62 -5.15 -5.69
C TRP A 197 -5.65 -5.14 -7.23
N PRO A 198 -6.40 -4.25 -7.89
CA PRO A 198 -7.44 -3.36 -7.36
C PRO A 198 -8.85 -3.99 -7.41
N PHE A 199 -8.98 -5.24 -7.83
CA PHE A 199 -10.28 -5.86 -8.19
C PHE A 199 -11.22 -6.05 -7.00
N ASP A 200 -10.70 -6.18 -5.78
CA ASP A 200 -11.53 -6.30 -4.58
C ASP A 200 -12.10 -4.98 -4.08
N TRP A 201 -11.74 -3.86 -4.68
CA TRP A 201 -12.32 -2.57 -4.33
C TRP A 201 -13.78 -2.43 -4.79
N SER A 202 -14.43 -1.37 -4.29
CA SER A 202 -15.82 -1.08 -4.62
C SER A 202 -15.98 -0.77 -6.11
N PRO A 203 -16.89 -1.49 -6.80
CA PRO A 203 -17.22 -1.17 -8.18
C PRO A 203 -17.72 0.26 -8.37
N LYS A 204 -18.38 0.84 -7.35
CA LYS A 204 -18.88 2.22 -7.40
C LYS A 204 -17.75 3.23 -7.38
N LEU A 205 -16.74 3.03 -6.52
CA LEU A 205 -15.56 3.91 -6.45
C LEU A 205 -14.73 3.81 -7.73
N MET A 206 -14.49 2.58 -8.22
CA MET A 206 -13.78 2.35 -9.49
C MET A 206 -14.52 2.98 -10.69
N ALA A 207 -15.84 2.82 -10.77
CA ALA A 207 -16.65 3.42 -11.82
C ALA A 207 -16.64 4.96 -11.77
N THR A 208 -16.62 5.51 -10.57
CA THR A 208 -16.49 6.96 -10.34
C THR A 208 -15.15 7.45 -10.88
N ALA A 209 -14.04 6.80 -10.51
CA ALA A 209 -12.71 7.14 -11.01
C ALA A 209 -12.62 7.08 -12.54
N LEU A 210 -13.19 6.03 -13.15
CA LEU A 210 -13.21 5.87 -14.61
C LEU A 210 -14.06 6.92 -15.33
N ALA A 211 -15.18 7.32 -14.74
CA ALA A 211 -16.10 8.27 -15.35
C ALA A 211 -15.57 9.71 -15.34
N LEU A 212 -14.65 10.01 -14.42
CA LEU A 212 -13.91 11.28 -14.39
C LEU A 212 -12.92 11.38 -15.54
N GLU A 213 -12.45 10.26 -16.08
CA GLU A 213 -11.47 10.28 -17.17
C GLU A 213 -12.08 10.54 -18.56
N PRO A 214 -11.33 11.18 -19.47
CA PRO A 214 -11.72 11.30 -20.87
C PRO A 214 -11.75 9.94 -21.57
N TRP A 215 -12.84 9.63 -22.28
CA TRP A 215 -12.99 8.36 -23.02
C TRP A 215 -12.77 8.58 -24.52
N ARG A 216 -11.51 8.81 -24.92
CA ARG A 216 -11.21 9.22 -26.31
C ARG A 216 -11.04 8.08 -27.29
N ASP A 217 -10.48 6.96 -26.84
CA ASP A 217 -9.93 5.89 -27.69
C ASP A 217 -10.47 4.50 -27.33
N GLY A 218 -11.50 4.42 -26.47
CA GLY A 218 -12.04 3.15 -25.99
C GLY A 218 -11.14 2.39 -25.00
N ASN A 219 -9.91 2.86 -24.76
CA ASN A 219 -8.96 2.21 -23.86
C ASN A 219 -9.22 2.50 -22.37
N TRP A 220 -10.25 3.27 -22.05
CA TRP A 220 -10.64 3.60 -20.68
C TRP A 220 -10.80 2.34 -19.80
N LYS A 221 -11.21 1.21 -20.37
CA LYS A 221 -11.35 -0.07 -19.65
C LYS A 221 -10.02 -0.62 -19.13
N PHE A 222 -8.92 -0.37 -19.85
CA PHE A 222 -7.58 -0.82 -19.50
C PHE A 222 -6.92 0.09 -18.45
N MET A 223 -7.51 1.24 -18.11
CA MET A 223 -6.99 2.12 -17.06
C MET A 223 -7.03 1.46 -15.66
N LEU A 224 -7.88 0.45 -15.47
CA LEU A 224 -7.97 -0.32 -14.22
C LEU A 224 -6.87 -1.37 -14.08
N ASN A 225 -6.34 -1.89 -15.19
CA ASN A 225 -5.47 -3.05 -15.17
C ASN A 225 -4.27 -2.82 -16.08
N LYS A 226 -3.09 -2.64 -15.46
CA LYS A 226 -1.82 -2.75 -16.17
C LYS A 226 -1.34 -4.18 -16.03
N ALA A 227 -1.08 -4.82 -17.17
CA ALA A 227 -0.75 -6.25 -17.27
C ALA A 227 0.35 -6.71 -16.30
N ASP A 228 1.30 -5.82 -15.96
CA ASP A 228 2.46 -6.14 -15.11
C ASP A 228 2.30 -5.70 -13.64
N SER A 229 1.10 -5.27 -13.23
CA SER A 229 0.84 -4.78 -11.86
C SER A 229 -0.11 -5.69 -11.11
N GLY A 230 0.10 -5.79 -9.80
CA GLY A 230 -0.77 -6.59 -8.95
C GLY A 230 -0.42 -6.42 -7.49
N GLY A 231 -1.23 -7.05 -6.65
CA GLY A 231 -1.07 -6.95 -5.22
C GLY A 231 -2.26 -7.52 -4.47
N TYR A 232 -2.13 -7.51 -3.16
CA TYR A 232 -3.25 -7.79 -2.27
C TYR A 232 -3.08 -7.09 -0.93
N ASP A 233 -4.19 -6.93 -0.24
CA ASP A 233 -4.31 -6.43 1.12
C ASP A 233 -4.77 -7.55 2.03
N GLN A 234 -4.30 -7.58 3.26
CA GLN A 234 -4.66 -8.62 4.20
C GLN A 234 -4.68 -8.05 5.61
N PHE A 235 -5.80 -8.25 6.32
CA PHE A 235 -5.91 -7.89 7.72
C PHE A 235 -5.33 -8.99 8.59
N GLY A 236 -4.77 -8.60 9.73
CA GLY A 236 -4.12 -9.51 10.66
C GLY A 236 -3.57 -8.78 11.86
N ALA A 237 -2.58 -9.38 12.51
CA ALA A 237 -1.87 -8.77 13.63
C ALA A 237 -0.40 -9.15 13.64
N LEU A 238 0.44 -8.20 14.04
CA LEU A 238 1.83 -8.43 14.45
C LEU A 238 1.86 -8.82 15.92
N LYS A 239 2.36 -10.00 16.25
CA LYS A 239 2.63 -10.41 17.63
C LYS A 239 4.09 -10.77 17.81
N GLY A 240 4.75 -10.19 18.80
CA GLY A 240 6.18 -10.39 18.96
C GLY A 240 6.80 -9.65 20.13
N ARG A 241 8.12 -9.80 20.23
CA ARG A 241 8.93 -9.19 21.29
C ARG A 241 9.96 -8.23 20.71
N ILE A 242 10.19 -7.16 21.45
CA ILE A 242 11.19 -6.13 21.18
C ILE A 242 12.18 -6.15 22.34
N PHE A 243 13.46 -6.04 22.02
CA PHE A 243 14.58 -5.94 22.92
C PHE A 243 15.27 -4.62 22.61
N ILE A 244 15.29 -3.69 23.56
CA ILE A 244 15.93 -2.39 23.44
C ILE A 244 17.06 -2.35 24.45
N GLN A 245 18.28 -2.09 23.98
CA GLN A 245 19.45 -2.02 24.84
C GLN A 245 19.38 -0.82 25.79
N LYS A 246 19.60 -1.08 27.08
CA LYS A 246 19.75 -0.08 28.13
C LYS A 246 21.20 0.39 28.17
N ASN A 247 21.42 1.69 27.97
CA ASN A 247 22.72 2.36 27.98
C ASN A 247 23.72 1.85 26.90
N LYS A 248 24.75 2.64 26.58
CA LYS A 248 25.87 2.17 25.75
C LYS A 248 26.62 1.09 26.54
N ILE A 249 26.83 -0.10 25.95
CA ILE A 249 27.56 -1.18 26.63
C ILE A 249 28.97 -0.71 26.97
N ASP A 250 29.29 -0.65 28.26
CA ASP A 250 30.67 -0.72 28.72
C ASP A 250 31.10 -2.19 28.67
N PHE A 251 31.91 -2.53 27.65
CA PHE A 251 32.49 -3.87 27.44
C PHE A 251 33.43 -4.31 28.58
N SER A 252 33.61 -3.50 29.63
CA SER A 252 34.41 -3.78 30.82
C SER A 252 33.64 -4.51 31.93
N SER A 253 32.32 -4.63 31.84
CA SER A 253 31.50 -5.22 32.89
C SER A 253 31.09 -6.67 32.59
N ASN A 254 31.36 -7.59 33.52
CA ASN A 254 30.91 -8.99 33.52
C ASN A 254 29.40 -9.10 33.87
N GLN A 255 28.55 -8.26 33.28
CA GLN A 255 27.10 -8.35 33.48
C GLN A 255 26.48 -9.34 32.50
N ASN A 256 25.43 -10.03 32.94
CA ASN A 256 24.66 -10.92 32.08
C ASN A 256 24.12 -10.11 30.88
N PRO A 257 24.38 -10.53 29.63
CA PRO A 257 24.01 -9.77 28.44
C PRO A 257 22.49 -9.56 28.31
N ASP A 258 21.67 -10.40 28.96
CA ASP A 258 20.22 -10.31 28.93
C ASP A 258 19.62 -9.28 29.91
N GLU A 259 20.32 -8.88 30.98
CA GLU A 259 19.85 -7.82 31.90
C GLU A 259 19.95 -6.42 31.28
N ASN A 260 20.76 -6.29 30.24
CA ASN A 260 20.99 -5.04 29.51
C ASN A 260 19.85 -4.69 28.54
N PHE A 261 18.78 -5.47 28.47
CA PHE A 261 17.67 -5.20 27.56
C PHE A 261 16.38 -4.87 28.30
N THR A 262 15.69 -3.83 27.83
CA THR A 262 14.25 -3.66 28.05
C THR A 262 13.52 -4.57 27.08
N VAL A 263 12.71 -5.50 27.61
CA VAL A 263 11.93 -6.44 26.81
C VAL A 263 10.46 -6.02 26.83
N LEU A 264 9.87 -5.85 25.64
CA LEU A 264 8.47 -5.52 25.47
C LEU A 264 7.80 -6.59 24.61
N GLU A 265 6.59 -7.00 24.98
CA GLU A 265 5.75 -7.87 24.14
C GLU A 265 4.59 -7.05 23.57
N LEU A 266 4.46 -7.02 22.25
CA LEU A 266 3.43 -6.23 21.57
C LEU A 266 2.52 -7.15 20.76
N ASN A 267 1.24 -6.77 20.71
CA ASN A 267 0.22 -7.33 19.84
C ASN A 267 -0.47 -6.18 19.11
N LEU A 268 -0.16 -6.04 17.82
CA LEU A 268 -0.53 -4.88 17.01
C LEU A 268 -1.42 -5.34 15.84
N PRO A 269 -2.75 -5.30 15.99
CA PRO A 269 -3.69 -5.45 14.87
C PRO A 269 -3.38 -4.45 13.75
N GLY A 270 -3.63 -4.85 12.51
CA GLY A 270 -3.43 -3.95 11.38
C GLY A 270 -3.55 -4.62 10.02
N ILE A 271 -2.70 -4.19 9.09
CA ILE A 271 -2.75 -4.60 7.69
C ILE A 271 -1.36 -4.95 7.15
N ARG A 272 -1.33 -5.95 6.28
CA ARG A 272 -0.21 -6.27 5.40
C ARG A 272 -0.65 -6.06 3.97
N GLN A 273 0.17 -5.36 3.20
CA GLN A 273 -0.06 -5.10 1.79
C GLN A 273 1.15 -5.55 0.98
N ARG A 274 0.87 -6.23 -0.12
CA ARG A 274 1.85 -6.52 -1.14
C ARG A 274 1.48 -5.81 -2.43
N ARG A 275 2.44 -5.19 -3.10
CA ARG A 275 2.26 -4.55 -4.41
C ARG A 275 3.46 -4.82 -5.30
N TRP A 276 3.24 -5.10 -6.57
CA TRP A 276 4.28 -5.17 -7.60
C TRP A 276 3.83 -4.47 -8.87
N GLY A 277 4.80 -4.08 -9.69
CA GLY A 277 4.59 -3.40 -10.96
C GLY A 277 5.46 -2.13 -11.06
N PRO A 278 5.01 -1.11 -11.81
CA PRO A 278 5.75 0.14 -11.92
C PRO A 278 5.96 0.81 -10.55
N SER A 279 7.15 1.38 -10.34
CA SER A 279 7.50 2.07 -9.11
C SER A 279 6.58 3.25 -8.84
N LYS A 280 6.30 3.53 -7.57
CA LYS A 280 5.45 4.67 -7.18
C LYS A 280 5.96 5.99 -7.79
N THR A 281 7.28 6.20 -7.77
CA THR A 281 7.91 7.40 -8.35
C THR A 281 7.73 7.50 -9.87
N SER A 282 7.71 6.38 -10.58
CA SER A 282 7.46 6.36 -12.03
C SER A 282 6.00 6.56 -12.39
N HIS A 283 5.05 6.05 -11.57
CA HIS A 283 3.65 5.93 -11.96
C HIS A 283 2.69 6.91 -11.28
N LEU A 284 2.98 7.39 -10.06
CA LEU A 284 2.06 8.20 -9.28
C LEU A 284 2.48 9.67 -9.24
N HIS A 285 1.49 10.56 -9.28
CA HIS A 285 1.67 11.95 -8.88
C HIS A 285 1.64 12.06 -7.36
N ARG A 286 0.63 11.45 -6.74
CA ARG A 286 0.37 11.54 -5.29
C ARG A 286 -0.34 10.29 -4.79
N THR A 287 -0.14 9.96 -3.52
CA THR A 287 -0.89 8.92 -2.83
C THR A 287 -0.99 9.25 -1.35
N ALA A 288 -2.11 8.91 -0.74
CA ALA A 288 -2.32 8.91 0.70
C ALA A 288 -2.98 7.60 1.08
N SER A 289 -2.59 7.03 2.22
CA SER A 289 -3.24 5.88 2.83
C SER A 289 -3.32 6.12 4.34
N PHE A 290 -4.45 5.76 4.90
CA PHE A 290 -4.77 5.82 6.32
C PHE A 290 -5.12 4.40 6.75
N VAL A 291 -4.44 3.91 7.78
CA VAL A 291 -4.76 2.65 8.42
C VAL A 291 -5.02 2.94 9.87
N GLY A 292 -6.07 2.36 10.42
CA GLY A 292 -6.44 2.58 11.82
C GLY A 292 -7.12 1.37 12.43
N VAL A 293 -7.04 1.32 13.76
CA VAL A 293 -7.74 0.37 14.61
C VAL A 293 -8.67 1.17 15.52
N LEU A 294 -9.94 0.80 15.54
CA LEU A 294 -10.96 1.41 16.38
C LEU A 294 -11.08 0.64 17.70
N GLN A 295 -11.69 1.28 18.71
CA GLN A 295 -11.84 0.72 20.05
C GLN A 295 -12.65 -0.58 20.11
N ASP A 296 -13.59 -0.75 19.18
CA ASP A 296 -14.38 -1.99 19.04
C ASP A 296 -13.57 -3.16 18.44
N GLY A 297 -12.33 -2.91 18.00
CA GLY A 297 -11.48 -3.88 17.30
C GLY A 297 -11.64 -3.85 15.78
N THR A 298 -12.43 -2.93 15.22
CA THR A 298 -12.52 -2.74 13.77
C THR A 298 -11.20 -2.20 13.23
N VAL A 299 -10.68 -2.80 12.17
CA VAL A 299 -9.47 -2.33 11.49
C VAL A 299 -9.85 -1.83 10.10
N PHE A 300 -9.39 -0.65 9.70
CA PHE A 300 -9.72 -0.10 8.39
C PHE A 300 -8.48 0.36 7.64
N GLU A 301 -8.60 0.34 6.32
CA GLU A 301 -7.70 1.01 5.38
C GLU A 301 -8.53 1.94 4.49
N LEU A 302 -8.09 3.18 4.37
CA LEU A 302 -8.58 4.15 3.40
C LEU A 302 -7.41 4.60 2.55
N GLY A 303 -7.61 4.77 1.25
CA GLY A 303 -6.55 5.30 0.42
C GLY A 303 -7.06 6.04 -0.79
N ALA A 304 -6.20 6.93 -1.27
CA ALA A 304 -6.39 7.61 -2.53
C ALA A 304 -5.06 7.72 -3.27
N PHE A 305 -5.12 7.69 -4.59
CA PHE A 305 -3.97 7.99 -5.42
C PHE A 305 -4.36 8.67 -6.72
N SER A 306 -3.40 9.42 -7.25
CA SER A 306 -3.46 10.05 -8.56
C SER A 306 -2.32 9.53 -9.39
N SER A 307 -2.66 8.95 -10.54
CA SER A 307 -1.69 8.41 -11.48
C SER A 307 -1.23 9.44 -12.51
N LYS A 308 0.03 9.32 -12.95
CA LYS A 308 0.54 10.05 -14.12
C LYS A 308 -0.10 9.61 -15.44
N THR A 309 -0.60 8.38 -15.49
CA THR A 309 -1.23 7.82 -16.68
C THR A 309 -2.45 6.98 -16.29
N GLY A 310 -3.61 7.32 -16.84
CA GLY A 310 -4.88 6.65 -16.55
C GLY A 310 -5.68 7.40 -15.48
N LEU A 311 -5.85 6.79 -14.31
CA LEU A 311 -6.78 7.26 -13.29
C LEU A 311 -6.17 8.37 -12.42
N THR A 312 -6.79 9.55 -12.45
CA THR A 312 -6.34 10.75 -11.73
C THR A 312 -6.99 10.87 -10.34
N HIS A 313 -8.12 10.20 -10.12
CA HIS A 313 -8.92 10.22 -8.88
C HIS A 313 -9.31 8.82 -8.42
N CYS A 314 -8.32 8.01 -8.00
CA CYS A 314 -8.63 6.73 -7.39
C CYS A 314 -8.82 6.88 -5.89
N GLN A 315 -9.93 6.33 -5.40
CA GLN A 315 -10.22 6.16 -3.99
C GLN A 315 -10.54 4.70 -3.73
N PHE A 316 -10.15 4.21 -2.57
CA PHE A 316 -10.40 2.85 -2.15
C PHE A 316 -10.40 2.76 -0.64
N GLY A 317 -10.94 1.66 -0.14
CA GLY A 317 -10.77 1.31 1.25
C GLY A 317 -11.62 0.12 1.62
N ASN A 318 -11.15 -0.58 2.65
CA ASN A 318 -11.78 -1.76 3.20
C ASN A 318 -11.71 -1.66 4.72
N PHE A 319 -12.68 -2.24 5.40
CA PHE A 319 -12.63 -2.39 6.85
C PHE A 319 -13.02 -3.80 7.25
N ARG A 320 -12.36 -4.31 8.29
CA ARG A 320 -12.64 -5.59 8.93
C ARG A 320 -13.31 -5.33 10.27
N THR A 321 -14.50 -5.87 10.42
CA THR A 321 -15.26 -5.87 11.67
C THR A 321 -14.62 -6.76 12.74
N PRO A 322 -14.96 -6.59 14.03
CA PRO A 322 -14.43 -7.41 15.12
C PRO A 322 -14.80 -8.89 14.96
N TYR A 323 -15.95 -9.16 14.34
CA TYR A 323 -16.43 -10.51 13.99
C TYR A 323 -15.71 -11.14 12.78
N GLY A 324 -14.71 -10.45 12.21
CA GLY A 324 -13.84 -10.97 11.16
C GLY A 324 -14.34 -10.80 9.73
N LYS A 325 -15.53 -10.23 9.50
CA LYS A 325 -16.02 -9.92 8.15
C LYS A 325 -15.36 -8.66 7.61
N VAL A 326 -14.97 -8.70 6.33
CA VAL A 326 -14.36 -7.58 5.61
C VAL A 326 -15.35 -6.97 4.62
N PHE A 327 -15.42 -5.65 4.58
CA PHE A 327 -16.30 -4.88 3.71
C PHE A 327 -15.50 -3.82 2.96
N SER A 328 -15.88 -3.55 1.71
CA SER A 328 -15.34 -2.44 0.91
C SER A 328 -16.20 -1.20 1.09
N LEU A 329 -15.56 -0.03 1.10
CA LEU A 329 -16.25 1.25 1.13
C LEU A 329 -16.84 1.58 -0.24
N THR A 330 -18.06 2.11 -0.26
CA THR A 330 -18.85 2.25 -1.50
C THR A 330 -19.02 3.65 -1.99
#